data_AF-A0AAW0J0C5-F1
#
_entry.id   AF-A0AAW0J0C5-F1
#
_cell.length_a   1.000
_cell.length_b   1.000
_cell.length_c   1.000
_cell.angle_alpha   90.00
_cell.angle_beta   90.00
_cell.angle_gamma   90.00
#
_symmetry.space_group_name_H-M   'P 1'
#
loop_
_entity.id
_entity.type
_entity.pdbx_description
1 polymer ?
#
loop_
_entity_poly.entity_id
_entity_poly.type
_entity_poly.pdbx_seq_one_letter_code
_entity_poly.pdbx_strand_id
1 'polypeptide(L)'
;MIVFMDLRLFSVILEQLTKETEGGNHSSGKSGGFDVKALRAFRVLRPLRLVSGVPSLQVVLNSIIKAMVPLLHIALLVLFVIIIYAIIGLELFIGKMHKTCFFADSDIVAEEDPAPCAFSGNGRQCTANGTECRSGWVGPNGGITNFDNFAFAMLTVFQCITMEGWTDVLYWVNDAIGWEWPWVYFVSLIILGSFFVLNLVLGVLSGHCIEARSSQEITLMDFIPRPNPSLFELTFLIMVSAHGAGAAPYFVEGAFGELQNVDPIGVWKGSGKNA
;
A
#
# COMPACT_ATOMS: atom_id res chain seq x y z
N MET A 1 14.11 -7.71 14.32
CA MET A 1 14.55 -7.42 15.71
C MET A 1 14.21 -5.99 16.10
N ILE A 2 14.56 -4.99 15.27
CA ILE A 2 14.26 -3.56 15.52
C ILE A 2 12.75 -3.29 15.66
N VAL A 3 11.90 -3.74 14.73
CA VAL A 3 10.43 -3.56 14.84
C VAL A 3 9.79 -4.28 16.05
N PHE A 4 10.36 -5.41 16.50
CA PHE A 4 9.90 -6.08 17.71
C PHE A 4 10.37 -5.37 18.98
N MET A 5 11.56 -4.77 18.95
CA MET A 5 12.00 -3.86 20.00
C MET A 5 11.14 -2.61 20.01
N ASP A 6 10.79 -2.02 18.87
CA ASP A 6 9.95 -0.83 18.80
C ASP A 6 8.52 -1.12 19.26
N LEU A 7 7.90 -2.24 18.88
CA LEU A 7 6.54 -2.57 19.34
C LEU A 7 6.51 -2.99 20.82
N ARG A 8 7.54 -3.68 21.31
CA ARG A 8 7.68 -3.96 22.76
C ARG A 8 8.02 -2.70 23.53
N LEU A 9 8.87 -1.83 23.01
CA LEU A 9 9.24 -0.55 23.61
C LEU A 9 8.04 0.40 23.58
N PHE A 10 7.25 0.44 22.53
CA PHE A 10 6.02 1.22 22.46
C PHE A 10 4.95 0.68 23.40
N SER A 11 4.79 -0.65 23.50
CA SER A 11 3.90 -1.27 24.49
C SER A 11 4.38 -1.04 25.93
N VAL A 12 5.69 -1.08 26.19
CA VAL A 12 6.29 -0.87 27.52
C VAL A 12 6.29 0.60 27.91
N ILE A 13 6.60 1.51 26.99
CA ILE A 13 6.52 2.96 27.20
C ILE A 13 5.06 3.36 27.45
N LEU A 14 4.10 2.83 26.69
CA LEU A 14 2.68 3.04 27.00
C LEU A 14 2.30 2.50 28.39
N GLU A 15 2.86 1.36 28.81
CA GLU A 15 2.63 0.77 30.13
C GLU A 15 3.28 1.60 31.27
N GLN A 16 4.44 2.21 31.04
CA GLN A 16 5.08 3.13 31.99
C GLN A 16 4.35 4.48 32.08
N LEU A 17 3.91 5.04 30.93
CA LEU A 17 3.10 6.26 30.90
C LEU A 17 1.78 6.09 31.66
N THR A 18 1.19 4.89 31.62
CA THR A 18 -0.01 4.60 32.43
C THR A 18 0.27 4.50 33.93
N LYS A 19 1.49 4.13 34.33
CA LYS A 19 1.85 3.90 35.74
C LYS A 19 2.16 5.20 36.51
N GLU A 20 2.63 6.23 35.82
CA GLU A 20 2.88 7.56 36.39
C GLU A 20 1.59 8.33 36.74
N THR A 21 0.42 7.90 36.24
CA THR A 21 -0.84 8.67 36.36
C THR A 21 -1.73 8.20 37.52
N GLU A 22 -1.41 7.12 38.24
CA GLU A 22 -2.20 6.65 39.39
C GLU A 22 -1.74 7.20 40.76
N GLY A 23 -0.73 8.09 40.78
CA GLY A 23 -0.14 8.60 42.02
C GLY A 23 -0.10 10.13 42.15
N GLY A 24 -1.24 10.83 42.11
CA GLY A 24 -1.26 12.28 42.37
C GLY A 24 -2.64 12.91 42.52
N ASN A 25 -3.02 13.25 43.76
CA ASN A 25 -4.22 14.02 44.09
C ASN A 25 -4.02 15.53 43.86
N HIS A 26 -5.10 16.20 43.42
CA HIS A 26 -5.41 17.65 43.46
C HIS A 26 -4.62 18.63 42.57
N SER A 27 -5.28 19.23 41.57
CA SER A 27 -5.81 20.62 41.64
C SER A 27 -6.34 21.13 40.29
N SER A 28 -7.29 22.04 40.39
CA SER A 28 -8.00 22.73 39.32
C SER A 28 -7.06 23.46 38.34
N GLY A 29 -7.14 23.11 37.05
CA GLY A 29 -6.44 23.77 35.95
C GLY A 29 -6.80 23.10 34.62
N LYS A 30 -7.49 23.82 33.76
CA LYS A 30 -8.07 23.33 32.51
C LYS A 30 -6.98 23.03 31.45
N SER A 31 -6.54 21.77 31.34
CA SER A 31 -5.81 21.24 30.18
C SER A 31 -5.84 19.72 30.13
N GLY A 32 -6.47 19.16 29.08
CA GLY A 32 -6.25 17.80 28.58
C GLY A 32 -6.08 16.68 29.62
N GLY A 33 -7.14 16.35 30.37
CA GLY A 33 -7.22 15.04 31.01
C GLY A 33 -7.37 13.98 29.91
N PHE A 34 -6.35 13.15 29.69
CA PHE A 34 -6.46 12.02 28.77
C PHE A 34 -7.61 11.12 29.21
N ASP A 35 -8.60 10.94 28.32
CA ASP A 35 -9.78 10.12 28.56
C ASP A 35 -9.38 8.69 28.94
N VAL A 36 -9.65 8.28 30.18
CA VAL A 36 -9.54 6.89 30.65
C VAL A 36 -10.34 5.89 29.78
N LYS A 37 -11.25 6.40 28.94
CA LYS A 37 -11.93 5.66 27.87
C LYS A 37 -10.99 5.23 26.74
N ALA A 38 -10.06 6.08 26.33
CA ALA A 38 -9.02 5.73 25.36
C ALA A 38 -8.09 4.65 25.93
N LEU A 39 -7.79 4.71 27.23
CA LEU A 39 -7.00 3.69 27.91
C LEU A 39 -7.66 2.29 27.90
N ARG A 40 -8.99 2.24 27.89
CA ARG A 40 -9.76 1.00 27.76
C ARG A 40 -9.68 0.40 26.35
N ALA A 41 -9.50 1.23 25.32
CA ALA A 41 -9.38 0.80 23.93
C ALA A 41 -8.09 -0.01 23.69
N PHE A 42 -6.99 0.24 24.40
CA PHE A 42 -5.74 -0.55 24.26
C PHE A 42 -5.89 -2.04 24.57
N ARG A 43 -6.98 -2.46 25.23
CA ARG A 43 -7.31 -3.88 25.38
C ARG A 43 -7.59 -4.57 24.04
N VAL A 44 -7.95 -3.82 22.99
CA VAL A 44 -8.08 -4.31 21.61
C VAL A 44 -6.75 -4.77 21.00
N LEU A 45 -5.61 -4.33 21.56
CA LEU A 45 -4.28 -4.75 21.12
C LEU A 45 -3.82 -6.07 21.76
N ARG A 46 -4.56 -6.61 22.74
CA ARG A 46 -4.21 -7.89 23.40
C ARG A 46 -4.07 -9.07 22.42
N PRO A 47 -4.88 -9.22 21.36
CA PRO A 47 -4.69 -10.28 20.35
C PRO A 47 -3.33 -10.21 19.65
N LEU A 48 -2.69 -9.03 19.53
CA LEU A 48 -1.34 -8.92 18.97
C LEU A 48 -0.28 -9.60 19.85
N ARG A 49 -0.55 -9.82 21.14
CA ARG A 49 0.32 -10.64 22.01
C ARG A 49 0.27 -12.12 21.64
N LEU A 50 -0.87 -12.64 21.16
CA LEU A 50 -0.99 -14.03 20.66
C LEU A 50 -0.10 -14.25 19.43
N VAL A 51 0.01 -13.23 18.58
CA VAL A 51 0.89 -13.25 17.41
C VAL A 51 2.37 -13.38 17.81
N SER A 52 2.75 -12.79 18.94
CA SER A 52 4.10 -12.93 19.50
C SER A 52 4.32 -14.23 20.29
N GLY A 53 3.27 -14.98 20.62
CA GLY A 53 3.38 -16.26 21.33
C GLY A 53 3.61 -17.45 20.40
N VAL A 54 3.14 -17.35 19.15
CA VAL A 54 3.25 -18.44 18.17
C VAL A 54 4.43 -18.16 17.20
N PRO A 55 5.52 -18.96 17.24
CA PRO A 55 6.71 -18.71 16.44
C PRO A 55 6.42 -18.70 14.93
N SER A 56 5.44 -19.48 14.46
CA SER A 56 5.05 -19.55 13.05
C SER A 56 4.53 -18.21 12.50
N LEU A 57 3.81 -17.42 13.30
CA LEU A 57 3.24 -16.14 12.83
C LEU A 57 4.28 -15.01 12.84
N GLN A 58 5.30 -15.12 13.70
CA GLN A 58 6.43 -14.20 13.73
C GLN A 58 7.27 -14.27 12.45
N VAL A 59 7.41 -15.47 11.85
CA VAL A 59 8.11 -15.66 10.58
C VAL A 59 7.38 -14.93 9.45
N VAL A 60 6.06 -15.01 9.42
CA VAL A 60 5.22 -14.32 8.44
C VAL A 60 5.32 -12.80 8.59
N LEU A 61 5.16 -12.27 9.80
CA LEU A 61 5.29 -10.82 10.05
C LEU A 61 6.66 -10.25 9.71
N ASN A 62 7.75 -10.96 10.05
CA ASN A 62 9.10 -10.56 9.68
C ASN A 62 9.29 -10.48 8.17
N SER A 63 8.64 -11.37 7.43
CA SER A 63 8.68 -11.38 5.97
C SER A 63 7.96 -10.16 5.39
N ILE A 64 6.78 -9.82 5.92
CA ILE A 64 6.02 -8.62 5.54
C ILE A 64 6.82 -7.34 5.81
N ILE A 65 7.43 -7.23 6.99
CA ILE A 65 8.22 -6.04 7.36
C ILE A 65 9.42 -5.87 6.43
N LYS A 66 10.13 -6.96 6.09
CA LYS A 66 11.24 -6.90 5.13
C LYS A 66 10.78 -6.45 3.74
N ALA A 67 9.59 -6.88 3.32
CA ALA A 67 9.01 -6.47 2.04
C ALA A 67 8.53 -4.99 2.01
N MET A 68 8.27 -4.38 3.16
CA MET A 68 7.80 -2.99 3.25
C MET A 68 8.93 -1.95 3.10
N VAL A 69 10.17 -2.30 3.42
CA VAL A 69 11.33 -1.39 3.31
C VAL A 69 11.54 -0.84 1.90
N PRO A 70 11.58 -1.65 0.82
CA PRO A 70 11.75 -1.12 -0.54
C PRO A 70 10.57 -0.24 -1.00
N LEU A 71 9.38 -0.46 -0.43
CA LEU A 71 8.18 0.33 -0.73
C LEU A 71 8.25 1.76 -0.23
N LEU A 72 9.01 2.00 0.85
CA LEU A 72 9.08 3.30 1.49
C LEU A 72 9.64 4.38 0.55
N HIS A 73 10.60 4.05 -0.32
CA HIS A 73 11.16 5.01 -1.27
C HIS A 73 10.14 5.48 -2.31
N ILE A 74 9.31 4.55 -2.81
CA ILE A 74 8.25 4.87 -3.77
C ILE A 74 7.13 5.65 -3.07
N ALA A 75 6.77 5.23 -1.85
CA ALA A 75 5.79 5.94 -1.03
C ALA A 75 6.22 7.38 -0.72
N LEU A 76 7.50 7.62 -0.47
CA LEU A 76 8.05 8.97 -0.28
C LEU A 76 7.90 9.81 -1.55
N LEU A 77 8.16 9.23 -2.73
CA LEU A 77 7.94 9.93 -4.00
C LEU A 77 6.45 10.28 -4.20
N VAL A 78 5.53 9.36 -3.92
CA VAL A 78 4.09 9.62 -3.99
C VAL A 78 3.68 10.73 -3.03
N LEU A 79 4.20 10.69 -1.80
CA LEU A 79 3.95 11.73 -0.80
C LEU A 79 4.43 13.11 -1.29
N PHE A 80 5.58 13.19 -1.96
CA PHE A 80 6.08 14.43 -2.53
C PHE A 80 5.16 14.98 -3.63
N VAL A 81 4.65 14.11 -4.52
CA VAL A 81 3.65 14.49 -5.54
C VAL A 81 2.36 14.99 -4.89
N ILE A 82 1.88 14.31 -3.84
CA ILE A 82 0.71 14.76 -3.05
C ILE A 82 0.92 16.17 -2.52
N ILE A 83 2.10 16.45 -1.94
CA ILE A 83 2.40 17.78 -1.37
C ILE A 83 2.35 18.86 -2.46
N ILE A 84 2.95 18.63 -3.63
CA ILE A 84 2.94 19.59 -4.74
C ILE A 84 1.49 19.89 -5.16
N TYR A 85 0.71 18.85 -5.42
CA TYR A 85 -0.68 19.01 -5.83
C TYR A 85 -1.55 19.63 -4.73
N ALA A 86 -1.30 19.33 -3.46
CA ALA A 86 -2.00 19.94 -2.34
C ALA A 86 -1.75 21.46 -2.26
N ILE A 87 -0.52 21.91 -2.48
CA ILE A 87 -0.20 23.35 -2.50
C ILE A 87 -0.88 24.03 -3.70
N ILE A 88 -0.79 23.43 -4.89
CA ILE A 88 -1.43 23.95 -6.10
C ILE A 88 -2.95 24.05 -5.90
N GLY A 89 -3.58 22.99 -5.39
CA GLY A 89 -5.02 22.94 -5.14
C GLY A 89 -5.47 23.93 -4.05
N LEU A 90 -4.65 24.13 -3.01
CA LEU A 90 -4.91 25.12 -1.97
C LEU A 90 -4.94 26.53 -2.55
N GLU A 91 -3.93 26.93 -3.34
CA GLU A 91 -3.90 28.25 -3.97
C GLU A 91 -5.05 28.47 -4.96
N LEU A 92 -5.45 27.43 -5.70
CA LEU A 92 -6.51 27.53 -6.70
C LEU A 92 -7.93 27.53 -6.12
N PHE A 93 -8.18 26.74 -5.08
CA PHE A 93 -9.54 26.42 -4.62
C PHE A 93 -9.85 26.85 -3.19
N ILE A 94 -8.97 27.62 -2.54
CA ILE A 94 -9.20 28.16 -1.19
C ILE A 94 -10.52 28.92 -1.08
N GLY A 95 -11.33 28.55 -0.09
CA GLY A 95 -12.58 29.20 0.30
C GLY A 95 -13.72 29.07 -0.72
N LYS A 96 -13.55 28.29 -1.80
CA LYS A 96 -14.55 28.20 -2.88
C LYS A 96 -15.72 27.28 -2.55
N MET A 97 -15.52 26.29 -1.67
CA MET A 97 -16.51 25.24 -1.38
C MET A 97 -17.44 25.54 -0.19
N HIS A 98 -17.42 26.76 0.36
CA HIS A 98 -18.22 27.14 1.53
C HIS A 98 -19.57 27.81 1.21
N LYS A 99 -19.99 27.72 -0.06
CA LYS A 99 -21.22 28.35 -0.56
C LYS A 99 -22.17 27.25 -1.04
N THR A 100 -23.42 27.30 -0.62
CA THR A 100 -24.46 26.39 -1.12
C THR A 100 -25.80 27.14 -1.23
N CYS A 101 -26.83 26.47 -1.73
CA CYS A 101 -28.15 27.05 -1.89
C CYS A 101 -28.93 27.00 -0.57
N PHE A 102 -29.31 28.18 -0.07
CA PHE A 102 -30.19 28.35 1.08
C PHE A 102 -31.54 28.89 0.62
N PHE A 103 -32.59 28.66 1.40
CA PHE A 103 -33.86 29.38 1.19
C PHE A 103 -33.69 30.86 1.57
N ALA A 104 -34.19 31.79 0.76
CA ALA A 104 -33.96 33.22 0.91
C ALA A 104 -34.31 33.75 2.32
N ASP A 105 -35.38 33.23 2.91
CA ASP A 105 -35.92 33.69 4.20
C ASP A 105 -35.41 32.89 5.42
N SER A 106 -34.48 31.94 5.24
CA SER A 106 -34.06 31.05 6.35
C SER A 106 -32.66 30.45 6.17
N ASP A 107 -31.99 30.10 7.27
CA ASP A 107 -30.65 29.47 7.26
C ASP A 107 -30.70 27.94 7.07
N ILE A 108 -31.78 27.44 6.46
CA ILE A 108 -31.90 26.03 6.07
C ILE A 108 -31.38 25.83 4.65
N VAL A 109 -30.53 24.82 4.51
CA VAL A 109 -30.02 24.36 3.22
C VAL A 109 -31.19 23.82 2.39
N ALA A 110 -31.28 24.24 1.13
CA ALA A 110 -32.43 23.94 0.28
C ALA A 110 -32.41 22.54 -0.35
N GLU A 111 -31.23 21.92 -0.41
CA GLU A 111 -30.98 20.63 -1.04
C GLU A 111 -30.68 19.57 0.02
N GLU A 112 -31.18 18.34 -0.16
CA GLU A 112 -30.89 17.19 0.71
C GLU A 112 -29.41 16.77 0.58
N ASP A 113 -28.89 16.77 -0.65
CA ASP A 113 -27.48 16.56 -0.97
C ASP A 113 -26.86 17.89 -1.43
N PRO A 114 -26.39 18.74 -0.49
CA PRO A 114 -25.88 20.06 -0.83
C PRO A 114 -24.59 19.96 -1.64
N ALA A 115 -24.55 20.70 -2.74
CA ALA A 115 -23.36 20.93 -3.55
C ALA A 115 -22.94 22.41 -3.51
N PRO A 116 -21.67 22.73 -3.81
CA PRO A 116 -21.24 24.11 -3.96
C PRO A 116 -22.09 24.91 -4.96
N CYS A 117 -22.13 26.23 -4.78
CA CYS A 117 -22.75 27.14 -5.74
C CYS A 117 -21.89 28.39 -5.97
N ALA A 118 -22.13 29.06 -7.08
CA ALA A 118 -21.51 30.33 -7.43
C ALA A 118 -22.53 31.48 -7.45
N PHE A 119 -22.12 32.66 -6.97
CA PHE A 119 -22.95 33.88 -6.99
C PHE A 119 -23.17 34.41 -8.41
N SER A 120 -22.18 34.26 -9.29
CA SER A 120 -22.24 34.65 -10.70
C SER A 120 -21.08 33.98 -11.44
N GLY A 121 -21.23 33.80 -12.76
CA GLY A 121 -20.23 33.18 -13.64
C GLY A 121 -20.60 31.76 -14.08
N ASN A 122 -19.58 30.96 -14.40
CA ASN A 122 -19.70 29.63 -14.99
C ASN A 122 -19.96 28.50 -13.97
N GLY A 123 -20.03 28.82 -12.68
CA GLY A 123 -20.36 27.85 -11.63
C GLY A 123 -21.87 27.59 -11.54
N ARG A 124 -22.26 26.61 -10.72
CA ARG A 124 -23.64 26.20 -10.52
C ARG A 124 -24.44 27.30 -9.84
N GLN A 125 -25.60 27.63 -10.42
CA GLN A 125 -26.55 28.57 -9.84
C GLN A 125 -27.71 27.82 -9.18
N CYS A 126 -28.26 28.40 -8.13
CA CYS A 126 -29.44 27.86 -7.45
C CYS A 126 -30.67 28.09 -8.34
N THR A 127 -31.28 27.02 -8.86
CA THR A 127 -32.42 27.10 -9.78
C THR A 127 -33.78 26.98 -9.10
N ALA A 128 -33.81 26.64 -7.81
CA ALA A 128 -35.06 26.49 -7.06
C ALA A 128 -35.65 27.86 -6.69
N ASN A 129 -36.98 27.98 -6.77
CA ASN A 129 -37.67 29.23 -6.46
C ASN A 129 -37.44 29.63 -5.00
N GLY A 130 -37.07 30.90 -4.80
CA GLY A 130 -36.81 31.43 -3.47
C GLY A 130 -35.53 30.88 -2.83
N THR A 131 -34.59 30.34 -3.61
CA THR A 131 -33.26 29.98 -3.12
C THR A 131 -32.21 30.98 -3.55
N GLU A 132 -31.23 31.21 -2.69
CA GLU A 132 -30.07 32.04 -2.98
C GLU A 132 -28.77 31.33 -2.61
N CYS A 133 -27.73 31.56 -3.41
CA CYS A 133 -26.40 31.05 -3.11
C CYS A 133 -25.80 31.90 -1.99
N ARG A 134 -25.53 31.31 -0.83
CA ARG A 134 -24.98 32.02 0.34
C ARG A 134 -23.78 31.28 0.90
N SER A 135 -22.82 32.04 1.43
CA SER A 135 -21.73 31.48 2.26
C SER A 135 -22.25 31.12 3.65
N GLY A 136 -21.76 30.02 4.22
CA GLY A 136 -22.20 29.54 5.54
C GLY A 136 -22.30 28.02 5.62
N TRP A 137 -22.05 27.33 4.51
CA TRP A 137 -21.97 25.88 4.48
C TRP A 137 -20.58 25.40 4.90
N VAL A 138 -20.56 24.35 5.74
CA VAL A 138 -19.31 23.71 6.18
C VAL A 138 -18.50 23.11 5.04
N GLY A 139 -19.16 22.78 3.92
CA GLY A 139 -18.56 22.17 2.74
C GLY A 139 -18.94 20.69 2.59
N PRO A 140 -18.51 20.05 1.49
CA PRO A 140 -18.84 18.66 1.21
C PRO A 140 -18.28 17.71 2.28
N ASN A 141 -18.95 16.56 2.49
CA ASN A 141 -18.58 15.56 3.51
C ASN A 141 -18.40 16.13 4.92
N GLY A 142 -19.25 17.09 5.32
CA GLY A 142 -19.14 17.75 6.62
C GLY A 142 -17.93 18.68 6.75
N GLY A 143 -17.41 19.17 5.63
CA GLY A 143 -16.24 20.06 5.59
C GLY A 143 -14.90 19.34 5.65
N ILE A 144 -14.84 18.03 5.39
CA ILE A 144 -13.57 17.28 5.35
C ILE A 144 -12.88 17.45 3.99
N THR A 145 -13.65 17.38 2.91
CA THR A 145 -13.14 17.50 1.54
C THR A 145 -13.14 18.96 1.10
N ASN A 146 -12.06 19.67 1.44
CA ASN A 146 -11.86 21.09 1.14
C ASN A 146 -10.37 21.38 0.86
N PHE A 147 -10.10 22.60 0.38
CA PHE A 147 -8.75 23.09 0.06
C PHE A 147 -8.34 24.30 0.90
N ASP A 148 -8.97 24.52 2.06
CA ASP A 148 -8.75 25.72 2.87
C ASP A 148 -7.50 25.64 3.73
N ASN A 149 -7.13 24.42 4.12
CA ASN A 149 -5.94 24.15 4.91
C ASN A 149 -5.07 23.13 4.21
N PHE A 150 -3.75 23.24 4.39
CA PHE A 150 -2.79 22.32 3.79
C PHE A 150 -3.08 20.85 4.11
N ALA A 151 -3.49 20.54 5.34
CA ALA A 151 -3.80 19.17 5.76
C ALA A 151 -5.07 18.61 5.09
N PHE A 152 -6.14 19.42 4.96
CA PHE A 152 -7.36 19.01 4.28
C PHE A 152 -7.18 18.92 2.75
N ALA A 153 -6.39 19.84 2.17
CA ALA A 153 -5.99 19.77 0.77
C ALA A 153 -5.19 18.48 0.49
N MET A 154 -4.23 18.14 1.36
CA MET A 154 -3.47 16.89 1.28
C MET A 154 -4.37 15.66 1.36
N LEU A 155 -5.32 15.63 2.30
CA LEU A 155 -6.26 14.52 2.44
C LEU A 155 -7.15 14.36 1.20
N THR A 156 -7.67 15.47 0.67
CA THR A 156 -8.51 15.49 -0.53
C THR A 156 -7.73 15.02 -1.77
N VAL A 157 -6.47 15.46 -1.93
CA VAL A 157 -5.58 15.00 -3.01
C VAL A 157 -5.24 13.52 -2.85
N PHE A 158 -4.97 13.06 -1.64
CA PHE A 158 -4.75 11.65 -1.35
C PHE A 158 -5.97 10.79 -1.74
N GLN A 159 -7.18 11.21 -1.34
CA GLN A 159 -8.43 10.56 -1.74
C GLN A 159 -8.53 10.47 -3.27
N CYS A 160 -8.26 11.58 -3.98
CA CYS A 160 -8.32 11.60 -5.44
C CYS A 160 -7.32 10.61 -6.08
N ILE A 161 -6.08 10.52 -5.58
CA ILE A 161 -5.06 9.59 -6.11
C ILE A 161 -5.44 8.13 -5.88
N THR A 162 -6.18 7.82 -4.82
CA THR A 162 -6.72 6.46 -4.60
C THR A 162 -7.83 6.07 -5.57
N MET A 163 -8.21 6.98 -6.48
CA MET A 163 -9.29 6.81 -7.47
C MET A 163 -10.67 6.58 -6.84
N GLU A 164 -10.84 6.99 -5.59
CA GLU A 164 -12.10 6.93 -4.84
C GLU A 164 -12.64 8.36 -4.71
N GLY A 165 -13.91 8.59 -5.03
CA GLY A 165 -14.57 9.89 -4.89
C GLY A 165 -13.97 11.06 -5.68
N TRP A 166 -12.99 10.84 -6.57
CA TRP A 166 -12.26 11.91 -7.26
C TRP A 166 -13.16 12.71 -8.22
N THR A 167 -14.14 12.06 -8.84
CA THR A 167 -15.13 12.70 -9.71
C THR A 167 -16.02 13.64 -8.92
N ASP A 168 -16.36 13.29 -7.69
CA ASP A 168 -17.26 14.07 -6.84
C ASP A 168 -16.55 15.36 -6.43
N VAL A 169 -15.28 15.27 -6.04
CA VAL A 169 -14.42 16.44 -5.79
C VAL A 169 -14.31 17.33 -7.03
N LEU A 170 -14.10 16.75 -8.21
CA LEU A 170 -14.08 17.50 -9.48
C LEU A 170 -15.41 18.23 -9.72
N TYR A 171 -16.55 17.56 -9.52
CA TYR A 171 -17.87 18.17 -9.74
C TYR A 171 -18.16 19.27 -8.72
N TRP A 172 -17.80 19.09 -7.44
CA TRP A 172 -17.91 20.15 -6.44
C TRP A 172 -17.07 21.38 -6.81
N VAL A 173 -15.86 21.19 -7.33
CA VAL A 173 -15.03 22.31 -7.81
C VAL A 173 -15.68 22.97 -9.03
N ASN A 174 -16.18 22.19 -9.99
CA ASN A 174 -16.88 22.73 -11.16
C ASN A 174 -18.11 23.55 -10.77
N ASP A 175 -18.87 23.08 -9.79
CA ASP A 175 -20.04 23.80 -9.30
C ASP A 175 -19.66 25.10 -8.57
N ALA A 176 -18.50 25.14 -7.91
CA ALA A 176 -18.02 26.32 -7.20
C ALA A 176 -17.43 27.40 -8.10
N ILE A 177 -16.65 27.03 -9.13
CA ILE A 177 -15.86 27.98 -9.95
C ILE A 177 -16.09 27.87 -11.46
N GLY A 178 -16.79 26.83 -11.93
CA GLY A 178 -17.05 26.55 -13.33
C GLY A 178 -16.17 25.43 -13.91
N TRP A 179 -16.58 24.92 -15.07
CA TRP A 179 -16.05 23.70 -15.69
C TRP A 179 -14.82 23.88 -16.60
N GLU A 180 -14.40 25.12 -16.86
CA GLU A 180 -13.41 25.42 -17.91
C GLU A 180 -11.97 24.99 -17.59
N TRP A 181 -11.55 25.10 -16.33
CA TRP A 181 -10.15 24.93 -15.90
C TRP A 181 -9.89 23.77 -14.91
N PRO A 182 -10.83 23.40 -14.01
CA PRO A 182 -10.55 22.38 -12.97
C PRO A 182 -10.19 21.01 -13.51
N TRP A 183 -10.77 20.61 -14.65
CA TRP A 183 -10.51 19.31 -15.25
C TRP A 183 -9.03 19.08 -15.57
N VAL A 184 -8.27 20.14 -15.91
CA VAL A 184 -6.82 20.02 -16.18
C VAL A 184 -6.06 19.60 -14.92
N TYR A 185 -6.42 20.18 -13.78
CA TYR A 185 -5.84 19.83 -12.49
C TYR A 185 -6.15 18.39 -12.10
N PHE A 186 -7.42 17.98 -12.12
CA PHE A 186 -7.82 16.64 -11.71
C PHE A 186 -7.37 15.55 -12.69
N VAL A 187 -7.49 15.77 -13.99
CA VAL A 187 -7.05 14.76 -14.99
C VAL A 187 -5.54 14.57 -14.95
N SER A 188 -4.75 15.64 -14.82
CA SER A 188 -3.29 15.50 -14.66
C SER A 188 -2.92 14.81 -13.35
N LEU A 189 -3.63 15.11 -12.25
CA LEU A 189 -3.46 14.45 -10.96
C LEU A 189 -3.71 12.94 -11.06
N ILE A 190 -4.80 12.52 -11.73
CA ILE A 190 -5.12 11.09 -11.90
C ILE A 190 -4.11 10.41 -12.81
N ILE A 191 -3.75 11.01 -13.96
CA ILE A 191 -2.78 10.38 -14.87
C ILE A 191 -1.42 10.18 -14.17
N LEU A 192 -0.91 11.21 -13.50
CA LEU A 192 0.36 11.09 -12.78
C LEU A 192 0.23 10.18 -11.55
N GLY A 193 -0.80 10.40 -10.72
CA GLY A 193 -1.03 9.65 -9.48
C GLY A 193 -1.27 8.17 -9.72
N SER A 194 -2.16 7.80 -10.64
CA SER A 194 -2.46 6.41 -10.98
C SER A 194 -1.26 5.71 -11.64
N PHE A 195 -0.49 6.40 -12.48
CA PHE A 195 0.76 5.83 -13.01
C PHE A 195 1.73 5.48 -11.87
N PHE A 196 1.89 6.35 -10.88
CA PHE A 196 2.73 6.04 -9.71
C PHE A 196 2.20 4.87 -8.88
N VAL A 197 0.88 4.80 -8.62
CA VAL A 197 0.28 3.70 -7.85
C VAL A 197 0.41 2.36 -8.59
N LEU A 198 0.17 2.33 -9.90
CA LEU A 198 0.34 1.12 -10.71
C LEU A 198 1.81 0.68 -10.73
N ASN A 199 2.75 1.62 -10.87
CA ASN A 199 4.18 1.31 -10.79
C ASN A 199 4.59 0.78 -9.41
N LEU A 200 3.94 1.24 -8.32
CA LEU A 200 4.15 0.68 -6.98
C LEU A 200 3.66 -0.77 -6.92
N VAL A 201 2.44 -1.05 -7.39
CA VAL A 201 1.88 -2.41 -7.39
C VAL A 201 2.74 -3.37 -8.20
N LEU A 202 3.15 -2.97 -9.41
CA LEU A 202 4.04 -3.76 -10.25
C LEU A 202 5.42 -3.97 -9.62
N GLY A 203 5.97 -2.95 -8.96
CA GLY A 203 7.24 -3.05 -8.22
C GLY A 203 7.19 -4.07 -7.07
N VAL A 204 6.10 -4.08 -6.29
CA VAL A 204 5.92 -5.04 -5.18
C VAL A 204 5.74 -6.46 -5.69
N LEU A 205 4.86 -6.61 -6.70
CA LEU A 205 4.53 -7.92 -7.26
C LEU A 205 5.75 -8.52 -7.95
N SER A 206 6.50 -7.70 -8.71
CA SER A 206 7.74 -8.15 -9.34
C SER A 206 8.79 -8.51 -8.30
N GLY A 207 8.99 -7.70 -7.26
CA GLY A 207 9.93 -8.02 -6.18
C GLY A 207 9.60 -9.36 -5.49
N HIS A 208 8.33 -9.61 -5.16
CA HIS A 208 7.92 -10.89 -4.59
C HIS A 208 8.01 -12.05 -5.58
N CYS A 209 7.67 -11.83 -6.86
CA CYS A 209 7.78 -12.87 -7.88
C CYS A 209 9.24 -13.29 -8.09
N ILE A 210 10.17 -12.33 -8.08
CA ILE A 210 11.61 -12.57 -8.20
C ILE A 210 12.13 -13.34 -6.97
N GLU A 211 11.75 -12.94 -5.76
CA GLU A 211 12.16 -13.62 -4.51
C GLU A 211 11.55 -15.03 -4.35
N ALA A 212 10.29 -15.21 -4.74
CA ALA A 212 9.64 -16.51 -4.73
C ALA A 212 10.32 -17.46 -5.74
N ARG A 213 10.70 -16.94 -6.91
CA ARG A 213 11.41 -17.70 -7.95
C ARG A 213 12.83 -18.08 -7.51
N SER A 214 13.58 -17.17 -6.88
CA SER A 214 14.93 -17.46 -6.40
C SER A 214 14.94 -18.53 -5.30
N SER A 215 13.96 -18.51 -4.39
CA SER A 215 13.79 -19.54 -3.34
C SER A 215 13.53 -20.93 -3.92
N GLN A 216 12.80 -21.00 -5.04
CA GLN A 216 12.46 -22.24 -5.73
C GLN A 216 13.66 -22.79 -6.55
N GLU A 217 14.48 -21.91 -7.11
CA GLU A 217 15.71 -22.26 -7.84
C GLU A 217 16.81 -22.77 -6.89
N ILE A 218 16.90 -22.21 -5.67
CA ILE A 218 17.78 -22.70 -4.60
C ILE A 218 17.37 -24.10 -4.13
N THR A 219 16.06 -24.38 -4.02
CA THR A 219 15.58 -25.75 -3.68
C THR A 219 15.84 -26.76 -4.78
N LEU A 220 15.84 -26.32 -6.05
CA LEU A 220 16.27 -27.17 -7.17
C LEU A 220 17.79 -27.41 -7.17
N MET A 221 18.61 -26.43 -6.77
CA MET A 221 20.05 -26.63 -6.61
C MET A 221 20.43 -27.53 -5.43
N ASP A 222 19.62 -27.58 -4.37
CA ASP A 222 19.79 -28.53 -3.26
C ASP A 222 19.42 -29.98 -3.65
N PHE A 223 18.69 -30.19 -4.74
CA PHE A 223 18.39 -31.53 -5.28
C PHE A 223 19.45 -32.03 -6.28
N ILE A 224 20.44 -31.20 -6.64
CA ILE A 224 21.63 -31.68 -7.35
C ILE A 224 22.57 -32.26 -6.27
N PRO A 225 22.71 -33.59 -6.15
CA PRO A 225 23.70 -34.15 -5.24
C PRO A 225 25.08 -33.57 -5.60
N ARG A 226 25.72 -32.91 -4.64
CA ARG A 226 27.13 -32.52 -4.74
C ARG A 226 27.90 -33.76 -5.22
N PRO A 227 28.56 -33.73 -6.38
CA PRO A 227 29.32 -34.89 -6.83
C PRO A 227 30.35 -35.21 -5.75
N ASN A 228 30.30 -36.44 -5.25
CA ASN A 228 31.21 -36.93 -4.23
C ASN A 228 32.65 -36.70 -4.72
N PRO A 229 33.50 -35.94 -3.99
CA PRO A 229 34.86 -35.64 -4.45
C PRO A 229 35.71 -36.90 -4.64
N SER A 230 35.35 -38.01 -3.97
CA SER A 230 36.00 -39.31 -4.13
C SER A 230 35.70 -40.03 -5.45
N LEU A 231 34.55 -39.77 -6.08
CA LEU A 231 34.18 -40.40 -7.35
C LEU A 231 34.75 -39.67 -8.57
N PHE A 232 34.97 -38.35 -8.46
CA PHE A 232 35.62 -37.57 -9.51
C PHE A 232 37.12 -37.91 -9.62
N GLU A 233 37.79 -38.08 -8.47
CA GLU A 233 39.18 -38.58 -8.40
C GLU A 233 39.30 -40.01 -8.94
N LEU A 234 38.38 -40.92 -8.61
CA LEU A 234 38.39 -42.28 -9.18
C LEU A 234 38.16 -42.28 -10.69
N THR A 235 37.25 -41.44 -11.19
CA THR A 235 36.97 -41.37 -12.63
C THR A 235 38.16 -40.76 -13.39
N PHE A 236 38.83 -39.75 -12.82
CA PHE A 236 40.04 -39.17 -13.38
C PHE A 236 41.22 -40.15 -13.34
N LEU A 237 41.39 -40.93 -12.26
CA LEU A 237 42.38 -42.01 -12.15
C LEU A 237 42.11 -43.17 -13.13
N ILE A 238 40.85 -43.54 -13.35
CA ILE A 238 40.46 -44.57 -14.33
C ILE A 238 40.71 -44.05 -15.76
N MET A 239 40.40 -42.80 -16.07
CA MET A 239 40.69 -42.20 -17.39
C MET A 239 42.20 -42.02 -17.66
N VAL A 240 42.99 -41.64 -16.64
CA VAL A 240 44.46 -41.54 -16.74
C VAL A 240 45.09 -42.93 -16.86
N SER A 241 44.54 -43.96 -16.20
CA SER A 241 44.99 -45.35 -16.36
C SER A 241 44.59 -45.95 -17.71
N ALA A 242 43.46 -45.52 -18.29
CA ALA A 242 43.01 -45.98 -19.62
C ALA A 242 43.83 -45.37 -20.78
N HIS A 243 44.50 -44.23 -20.58
CA HIS A 243 45.39 -43.62 -21.57
C HIS A 243 46.77 -44.31 -21.71
N GLY A 244 46.99 -45.44 -21.05
CA GLY A 244 48.12 -46.34 -21.29
C GLY A 244 47.90 -47.37 -22.42
N ALA A 245 46.69 -47.47 -22.96
CA ALA A 245 46.39 -48.38 -24.07
C ALA A 245 45.76 -47.60 -25.21
N GLY A 246 46.54 -47.34 -26.26
CA GLY A 246 46.11 -46.55 -27.42
C GLY A 246 44.91 -47.16 -28.13
N ALA A 247 43.75 -46.50 -28.01
CA ALA A 247 42.63 -46.62 -28.93
C ALA A 247 41.77 -45.34 -28.89
N ALA A 248 41.48 -44.77 -30.07
CA ALA A 248 40.77 -43.50 -30.26
C ALA A 248 39.27 -43.56 -29.87
N PRO A 249 38.66 -42.46 -29.40
CA PRO A 249 37.27 -42.47 -28.96
C PRO A 249 36.29 -42.11 -30.09
N TYR A 250 35.52 -43.10 -30.55
CA TYR A 250 34.25 -42.92 -31.26
C TYR A 250 33.14 -43.59 -30.44
N PHE A 251 32.65 -42.99 -29.36
CA PHE A 251 31.33 -43.37 -28.80
C PHE A 251 30.85 -42.43 -27.68
N VAL A 252 30.36 -41.23 -27.99
CA VAL A 252 29.51 -40.46 -27.07
C VAL A 252 28.43 -39.72 -27.86
N GLU A 253 27.51 -40.45 -28.47
CA GLU A 253 26.29 -39.86 -29.06
C GLU A 253 25.02 -40.68 -28.79
N GLY A 254 24.99 -41.44 -27.68
CA GLY A 254 23.87 -42.33 -27.35
C GLY A 254 23.09 -42.05 -26.07
N ALA A 255 23.54 -41.12 -25.21
CA ALA A 255 22.99 -41.00 -23.85
C ALA A 255 22.20 -39.71 -23.58
N PHE A 256 21.86 -38.93 -24.61
CA PHE A 256 21.12 -37.67 -24.45
C PHE A 256 19.62 -37.76 -24.78
N GLY A 257 19.14 -38.94 -25.18
CA GLY A 257 17.79 -39.14 -25.72
C GLY A 257 16.67 -39.54 -24.72
N GLU A 258 16.98 -39.80 -23.45
CA GLU A 258 15.98 -40.38 -22.50
C GLU A 258 15.52 -39.45 -21.36
N LEU A 259 15.90 -38.17 -21.36
CA LEU A 259 15.56 -37.25 -20.27
C LEU A 259 14.39 -36.29 -20.56
N GLN A 260 13.61 -36.53 -21.61
CA GLN A 260 12.54 -35.60 -22.02
C GLN A 260 11.11 -36.05 -21.67
N ASN A 261 10.93 -37.04 -20.80
CA ASN A 261 9.60 -37.60 -20.53
C ASN A 261 9.34 -37.97 -19.06
N VAL A 262 9.44 -36.98 -18.16
CA VAL A 262 8.99 -37.15 -16.76
C VAL A 262 8.08 -35.98 -16.37
N ASP A 263 6.79 -36.28 -16.22
CA ASP A 263 5.77 -35.37 -15.69
C ASP A 263 5.97 -35.11 -14.17
N PRO A 264 5.51 -33.96 -13.63
CA PRO A 264 5.92 -33.45 -12.32
C PRO A 264 5.34 -34.17 -11.09
N ILE A 265 4.73 -35.35 -11.24
CA ILE A 265 4.08 -36.08 -10.13
C ILE A 265 4.76 -37.45 -9.86
N GLY A 266 5.81 -37.83 -10.60
CA GLY A 266 6.70 -38.93 -10.19
C GLY A 266 6.05 -40.33 -10.11
N VAL A 267 4.98 -40.59 -10.87
CA VAL A 267 4.37 -41.93 -10.96
C VAL A 267 4.94 -42.67 -12.17
N TRP A 268 5.74 -43.71 -11.92
CA TRP A 268 6.21 -44.65 -12.94
C TRP A 268 5.02 -45.44 -13.53
N LYS A 269 4.70 -45.20 -14.81
CA LYS A 269 3.79 -46.08 -15.56
C LYS A 269 4.60 -47.27 -16.09
N GLY A 270 4.67 -48.35 -15.32
CA GLY A 270 5.37 -49.56 -15.71
C GLY A 270 4.85 -50.11 -17.04
N SER A 271 5.74 -50.24 -18.02
CA SER A 271 5.47 -50.97 -19.26
C SER A 271 5.49 -52.47 -18.96
N GLY A 272 4.30 -53.08 -18.95
CA GLY A 272 4.16 -54.53 -18.91
C GLY A 272 4.58 -55.12 -20.25
N LYS A 273 5.66 -55.91 -20.24
CA LYS A 273 5.92 -56.90 -21.28
C LYS A 273 5.00 -58.09 -21.04
N ASN A 274 4.21 -58.48 -22.04
CA ASN A 274 3.69 -59.83 -22.20
C ASN A 274 3.64 -60.17 -23.69
N ALA A 275 4.35 -61.24 -24.03
CA ALA A 275 4.36 -62.04 -25.27
C ALA A 275 4.67 -61.31 -26.59
#